data_AF-A0AAV4SYW5-F1
#
_entry.id   AF-A0AAV4SYW5-F1
#
_cell.length_a   1.000
_cell.length_b   1.000
_cell.length_c   1.000
_cell.angle_alpha   90.00
_cell.angle_beta   90.00
_cell.angle_gamma   90.00
#
_symmetry.space_group_name_H-M   'P 1'
#
loop_
_entity.id
_entity.type
_entity.pdbx_description
1 polymer ?
#
loop_
_entity_poly.entity_id
_entity_poly.type
_entity_poly.pdbx_seq_one_letter_code
_entity_poly.pdbx_strand_id
1 'polypeptide(L)'
;MEENKVDEFIFTWVIENFIFCSQRDVLPSPIFIANNIEETKWVVLLYPRGWTDTNYIAVCLKNMDDDPIERGINIEFQLTDGSETLTTSKVDNHLFNKKSACTFPNYFPRNAISRSDKVRDVFLPGGNLRLRVRL
;
A
#
# COMPACT_ATOMS: atom_id res chain seq x y z
N MET A 1 -19.77 19.71 -19.84
CA MET A 1 -19.49 19.35 -18.43
C MET A 1 -18.06 18.87 -18.43
N GLU A 2 -17.16 19.68 -17.87
CA GLU A 2 -15.75 19.36 -17.77
C GLU A 2 -15.62 18.37 -16.61
N GLU A 3 -15.19 17.14 -16.89
CA GLU A 3 -14.80 16.22 -15.81
C GLU A 3 -13.67 16.92 -15.04
N ASN A 4 -13.94 17.31 -13.80
CA ASN A 4 -12.90 17.74 -12.88
C ASN A 4 -11.94 16.56 -12.74
N LYS A 5 -10.82 16.63 -13.48
CA LYS A 5 -9.72 15.69 -13.40
C LYS A 5 -9.16 15.84 -11.99
N VAL A 6 -9.54 14.95 -11.09
CA VAL A 6 -8.87 14.82 -9.80
C VAL A 6 -7.44 14.43 -10.15
N ASP A 7 -6.47 15.30 -9.83
CA ASP A 7 -5.07 14.99 -10.04
C ASP A 7 -4.74 13.75 -9.21
N GLU A 8 -4.55 12.62 -9.89
CA GLU A 8 -4.18 11.35 -9.27
C GLU A 8 -2.70 11.39 -8.88
N PHE A 9 -2.39 11.07 -7.62
CA PHE A 9 -1.02 10.89 -7.18
C PHE A 9 -0.69 9.42 -7.04
N ILE A 10 0.44 9.01 -7.63
CA ILE A 10 0.89 7.61 -7.63
C ILE A 10 2.23 7.51 -6.91
N PHE A 11 2.27 6.70 -5.87
CA PHE A 11 3.49 6.27 -5.21
C PHE A 11 3.75 4.78 -5.50
N THR A 12 4.96 4.43 -5.93
CA THR A 12 5.37 3.03 -6.11
C THR A 12 6.52 2.70 -5.18
N TRP A 13 6.34 1.67 -4.37
CA TRP A 13 7.33 1.15 -3.44
C TRP A 13 7.76 -0.25 -3.82
N VAL A 14 9.05 -0.42 -4.10
CA VAL A 14 9.68 -1.71 -4.34
C VAL A 14 10.38 -2.16 -3.07
N ILE A 15 9.97 -3.29 -2.53
CA ILE A 15 10.60 -3.94 -1.38
C ILE A 15 11.49 -5.04 -1.94
N GLU A 16 12.79 -4.77 -1.96
CA GLU A 16 13.78 -5.71 -2.45
C GLU A 16 13.92 -6.91 -1.52
N ASN A 17 14.17 -8.09 -2.10
CA ASN A 17 14.46 -9.30 -1.33
C ASN A 17 13.38 -9.62 -0.28
N PHE A 18 12.10 -9.44 -0.63
CA PHE A 18 10.97 -9.48 0.31
C PHE A 18 10.88 -10.78 1.13
N ILE A 19 11.33 -11.90 0.56
CA ILE A 19 11.38 -13.21 1.24
C ILE A 19 12.14 -13.10 2.57
N PHE A 20 13.22 -12.33 2.61
CA PHE A 20 14.02 -12.13 3.82
C PHE A 20 13.37 -11.15 4.81
N CYS A 21 12.48 -10.29 4.33
CA CYS A 21 11.70 -9.38 5.18
C CYS A 21 10.42 -10.01 5.74
N SER A 22 10.01 -11.18 5.24
CA SER A 22 8.75 -11.85 5.57
C SER A 22 8.56 -12.23 7.05
N GLN A 23 9.63 -12.14 7.85
CA GLN A 23 9.64 -12.40 9.29
C GLN A 23 9.55 -11.13 10.15
N ARG A 24 9.67 -9.93 9.55
CA ARG A 24 9.54 -8.68 10.28
C ARG A 24 8.07 -8.39 10.61
N ASP A 25 7.86 -7.66 11.68
CA ASP A 25 6.51 -7.27 12.11
C ASP A 25 5.95 -6.16 11.22
N VAL A 26 6.77 -5.15 10.91
CA VAL A 26 6.39 -4.01 10.05
C VAL A 26 7.56 -3.54 9.20
N LEU A 27 7.25 -3.09 7.99
CA LEU A 27 8.15 -2.44 7.05
C LEU A 27 7.55 -1.07 6.70
N PRO A 28 8.21 0.04 7.07
CA PRO A 28 7.83 1.36 6.59
C PRO A 28 8.44 1.63 5.21
N SER A 29 7.66 2.25 4.33
CA SER A 29 8.18 2.85 3.11
C SER A 29 9.01 4.10 3.41
N PRO A 30 9.80 4.60 2.44
CA PRO A 30 10.20 6.00 2.45
C PRO A 30 8.97 6.91 2.58
N ILE A 31 9.14 8.03 3.27
CA ILE A 31 8.11 9.07 3.34
C ILE A 31 8.00 9.73 1.96
N PHE A 32 6.78 9.96 1.50
CA PHE A 32 6.51 10.68 0.26
C PHE A 32 5.55 11.85 0.51
N ILE A 33 5.60 12.84 -0.38
CA ILE A 33 4.76 14.04 -0.33
C ILE A 33 3.73 13.94 -1.45
N ALA A 34 2.45 14.00 -1.11
CA ALA A 34 1.36 13.93 -2.06
C ALA A 34 0.96 15.35 -2.49
N ASN A 35 1.50 15.80 -3.62
CA ASN A 35 1.29 17.18 -4.09
C ASN A 35 -0.18 17.47 -4.46
N ASN A 36 -0.96 16.44 -4.78
CA ASN A 36 -2.38 16.58 -5.06
C ASN A 36 -3.22 16.74 -3.78
N ILE A 37 -2.66 16.47 -2.59
CA ILE A 37 -3.32 16.54 -1.28
C ILE A 37 -2.52 17.47 -0.37
N GLU A 38 -2.58 18.78 -0.67
CA GLU A 38 -2.07 19.84 0.21
C GLU A 38 -0.59 19.67 0.60
N GLU A 39 0.22 19.01 -0.25
CA GLU A 39 1.63 18.71 0.01
C GLU A 39 1.87 17.95 1.32
N THR A 40 0.90 17.14 1.73
CA THR A 40 0.97 16.36 2.98
C THR A 40 1.95 15.19 2.89
N LYS A 41 2.52 14.81 4.03
CA LYS A 41 3.50 13.71 4.15
C LYS A 41 2.82 12.39 4.48
N TRP A 42 3.26 11.34 3.81
CA TRP A 42 2.67 10.02 3.90
C TRP A 42 3.71 8.93 4.06
N VAL A 43 3.30 7.83 4.69
CA VAL A 43 4.07 6.58 4.74
C VAL A 43 3.15 5.39 4.52
N VAL A 44 3.63 4.40 3.77
CA VAL A 44 3.01 3.08 3.71
C VAL A 44 3.67 2.18 4.72
N LEU A 45 2.88 1.50 5.54
CA LEU A 45 3.32 0.45 6.44
C LEU A 45 2.84 -0.89 5.88
N LEU A 46 3.76 -1.80 5.62
CA LEU A 46 3.44 -3.18 5.27
C LEU A 46 3.74 -4.10 6.45
N TYR A 47 2.82 -5.00 6.76
CA TYR A 47 2.96 -6.00 7.82
C TYR A 47 3.05 -7.38 7.16
N PRO A 48 4.27 -7.92 6.93
CA PRO A 48 4.46 -9.19 6.24
C PRO A 48 3.82 -10.38 6.95
N ARG A 49 3.64 -10.28 8.27
CA ARG A 49 3.00 -11.29 9.13
C ARG A 49 1.55 -10.97 9.47
N GLY A 50 0.97 -9.98 8.80
CA GLY A 50 -0.37 -9.49 9.10
C GLY A 50 -0.40 -8.53 10.29
N TRP A 51 -1.55 -7.87 10.46
CA TRP A 51 -1.78 -6.95 11.58
C TRP A 51 -2.74 -7.55 12.60
N THR A 52 -3.93 -7.96 12.15
CA THR A 52 -4.94 -8.64 12.97
C THR A 52 -5.13 -10.11 12.61
N ASP A 53 -4.85 -10.49 11.36
CA ASP A 53 -4.88 -11.87 10.87
C ASP A 53 -3.52 -12.23 10.27
N THR A 54 -2.85 -13.23 10.87
CA THR A 54 -1.52 -13.66 10.46
C THR A 54 -1.48 -14.47 9.16
N ASN A 55 -2.65 -14.85 8.62
CA ASN A 55 -2.77 -15.53 7.34
C ASN A 55 -2.64 -14.58 6.15
N TYR A 56 -2.69 -13.27 6.40
CA TYR A 56 -2.62 -12.24 5.37
C TYR A 56 -1.44 -11.31 5.61
N ILE A 57 -0.94 -10.73 4.53
CA ILE A 57 -0.14 -9.50 4.57
C ILE A 57 -1.14 -8.35 4.72
N ALA A 58 -0.86 -7.42 5.63
CA ALA A 58 -1.62 -6.18 5.77
C ALA A 58 -0.83 -4.99 5.21
N VAL A 59 -1.55 -4.00 4.70
CA VAL A 59 -0.99 -2.70 4.28
C VAL A 59 -1.77 -1.56 4.89
N CYS A 60 -1.08 -0.48 5.18
CA CYS A 60 -1.62 0.68 5.85
C CYS A 60 -1.03 1.95 5.23
N LEU A 61 -1.88 2.92 4.91
CA LEU A 61 -1.48 4.27 4.54
C LEU A 61 -1.69 5.18 5.75
N LYS A 62 -0.65 5.90 6.13
CA LYS A 62 -0.69 6.82 7.27
C LYS A 62 -0.28 8.22 6.83
N ASN A 63 -1.11 9.20 7.16
CA ASN A 63 -0.73 10.61 7.11
C ASN A 63 0.20 10.92 8.30
N MET A 64 1.30 11.60 8.02
CA MET A 64 2.36 11.91 8.98
C MET A 64 2.29 13.33 9.53
N ASP A 65 1.38 14.15 9.03
CA ASP A 65 1.17 15.50 9.51
C ASP A 65 0.16 15.49 10.67
N ASP A 66 0.24 16.53 11.51
CA ASP A 66 -0.64 16.67 12.68
C ASP A 66 -1.97 17.34 12.34
N ASP A 67 -2.06 17.94 11.15
CA ASP A 67 -3.23 18.65 10.69
C ASP A 67 -4.20 17.69 9.99
N PRO A 68 -5.52 17.78 10.30
CA PRO A 68 -6.51 16.95 9.65
C PRO A 68 -6.63 17.33 8.17
N ILE A 69 -6.89 16.34 7.32
CA ILE A 69 -7.25 16.60 5.93
C ILE A 69 -8.75 16.82 5.87
N GLU A 70 -9.18 18.01 5.44
CA GLU A 70 -10.60 18.42 5.49
C GLU A 70 -11.49 17.76 4.43
N ARG A 71 -10.92 16.88 3.59
CA ARG A 71 -11.62 16.16 2.53
C ARG A 71 -11.33 14.66 2.57
N GLY A 72 -12.25 13.87 2.03
CA GLY A 72 -12.01 12.44 1.86
C GLY A 72 -11.08 12.18 0.69
N ILE A 73 -10.22 11.18 0.86
CA ILE A 73 -9.24 10.74 -0.12
C ILE A 73 -9.67 9.36 -0.65
N ASN A 74 -9.64 9.18 -1.96
CA ASN A 74 -9.80 7.87 -2.57
C ASN A 74 -8.45 7.17 -2.53
N ILE A 75 -8.41 5.95 -2.00
CA ILE A 75 -7.15 5.23 -1.78
C ILE A 75 -7.25 3.90 -2.51
N GLU A 76 -6.29 3.62 -3.36
CA GLU A 76 -6.15 2.31 -4.01
C GLU A 76 -4.75 1.73 -3.76
N PHE A 77 -4.68 0.56 -3.13
CA PHE A 77 -3.48 -0.25 -3.01
C PHE A 77 -3.46 -1.33 -4.07
N GLN A 78 -2.37 -1.41 -4.83
CA GLN A 78 -2.14 -2.39 -5.86
C GLN A 78 -0.85 -3.18 -5.63
N LEU A 79 -0.95 -4.49 -5.78
CA LEU A 79 0.21 -5.36 -5.90
C LEU A 79 0.45 -5.55 -7.39
N THR A 80 1.67 -5.37 -7.85
CA THR A 80 2.02 -5.45 -9.27
C THR A 80 3.30 -6.25 -9.48
N ASP A 81 3.41 -6.90 -10.64
CA ASP A 81 4.67 -7.48 -11.10
C ASP A 81 5.62 -6.44 -11.73
N GLY A 82 5.13 -5.21 -11.92
CA GLY A 82 5.80 -4.11 -12.62
C GLY A 82 5.12 -3.73 -13.94
N SER A 83 4.38 -4.66 -14.54
CA SER A 83 3.56 -4.45 -15.74
C SER A 83 2.07 -4.39 -15.41
N GLU A 84 1.54 -5.41 -14.75
CA GLU A 84 0.12 -5.61 -14.51
C GLU A 84 -0.23 -5.55 -13.03
N THR A 85 -1.49 -5.27 -12.74
CA THR A 85 -2.01 -5.30 -11.38
C THR A 85 -2.45 -6.72 -11.04
N LEU A 86 -1.83 -7.32 -10.03
CA LEU A 86 -2.10 -8.68 -9.57
C LEU A 86 -3.22 -8.72 -8.54
N THR A 87 -3.31 -7.71 -7.67
CA THR A 87 -4.42 -7.53 -6.74
C THR A 87 -4.63 -6.05 -6.41
N THR A 88 -5.86 -5.71 -6.06
CA THR A 88 -6.28 -4.36 -5.70
C THR A 88 -7.11 -4.40 -4.42
N SER A 89 -6.92 -3.41 -3.55
CA SER A 89 -7.86 -3.05 -2.49
C SER A 89 -8.06 -1.55 -2.50
N LYS A 90 -9.30 -1.09 -2.35
CA LYS A 90 -9.61 0.34 -2.42
C LYS A 90 -10.62 0.76 -1.37
N VAL A 91 -10.58 2.04 -1.02
CA VAL A 91 -11.61 2.72 -0.24
C VAL A 91 -11.82 4.11 -0.84
N ASP A 92 -13.08 4.49 -0.99
CA ASP A 92 -13.46 5.80 -1.51
C ASP A 92 -13.76 6.74 -0.34
N ASN A 93 -13.43 8.02 -0.51
CA ASN A 93 -13.75 9.11 0.42
C ASN A 93 -13.31 8.84 1.88
N HIS A 94 -12.11 8.29 2.08
CA HIS A 94 -11.56 8.04 3.42
C HIS A 94 -11.10 9.34 4.07
N LEU A 95 -11.65 9.66 5.25
CA LEU A 95 -11.29 10.86 5.99
C LEU A 95 -10.06 10.62 6.86
N PHE A 96 -9.04 11.46 6.68
CA PHE A 96 -7.87 11.44 7.56
C PHE A 96 -8.01 12.47 8.69
N ASN A 97 -8.28 11.99 9.90
CA ASN A 97 -8.24 12.80 11.12
C ASN A 97 -6.89 12.65 11.84
N LYS A 98 -6.69 13.39 12.93
CA LYS A 98 -5.41 13.43 13.65
C LYS A 98 -4.98 12.01 14.06
N LYS A 99 -3.86 11.53 13.49
CA LYS A 99 -3.31 10.17 13.66
C LYS A 99 -4.10 9.02 13.02
N SER A 100 -5.07 9.29 12.15
CA SER A 100 -5.77 8.21 11.45
C SER A 100 -4.88 7.53 10.42
N ALA A 101 -5.24 6.30 10.10
CA ALA A 101 -4.62 5.53 9.05
C ALA A 101 -5.69 4.73 8.31
N CYS A 102 -5.51 4.56 7.01
CA CYS A 102 -6.32 3.66 6.23
C CYS A 102 -5.61 2.30 6.19
N THR A 103 -6.24 1.25 6.72
CA THR A 103 -5.60 -0.08 6.79
C THR A 103 -6.44 -1.15 6.13
N PHE A 104 -5.77 -1.99 5.34
CA PHE A 104 -6.31 -3.20 4.74
C PHE A 104 -5.69 -4.41 5.45
N PRO A 105 -6.31 -4.92 6.53
CA PRO A 105 -5.73 -6.00 7.36
C PRO A 105 -5.57 -7.33 6.61
N ASN A 106 -6.45 -7.59 5.63
CA ASN A 106 -6.49 -8.83 4.86
C ASN A 106 -6.14 -8.57 3.39
N TYR A 107 -5.11 -7.76 3.14
CA TYR A 107 -4.79 -7.26 1.80
C TYR A 107 -4.37 -8.36 0.83
N PHE A 108 -3.46 -9.25 1.23
CA PHE A 108 -2.98 -10.31 0.36
C PHE A 108 -2.73 -11.62 1.13
N PRO A 109 -3.24 -12.78 0.68
CA PRO A 109 -3.01 -14.04 1.37
C PRO A 109 -1.51 -14.39 1.43
N ARG A 110 -0.98 -14.56 2.64
CA ARG A 110 0.45 -14.83 2.84
C ARG A 110 0.88 -16.16 2.22
N ASN A 111 -0.01 -17.15 2.26
CA ASN A 111 0.24 -18.45 1.66
C ASN A 111 0.33 -18.42 0.13
N ALA A 112 -0.18 -17.38 -0.55
CA ALA A 112 -0.08 -17.26 -2.00
C ALA A 112 1.39 -17.16 -2.45
N ILE A 113 2.27 -16.57 -1.62
CA ILE A 113 3.71 -16.46 -1.86
C ILE A 113 4.43 -17.79 -1.63
N SER A 114 3.88 -18.66 -0.78
CA SER A 114 4.54 -19.90 -0.32
C SER A 114 4.11 -21.16 -1.09
N ARG A 115 3.21 -21.06 -2.08
CA ARG A 115 2.61 -22.22 -2.77
C ARG A 115 3.60 -22.98 -3.66
N SER A 116 4.35 -22.27 -4.50
CA SER A 116 5.39 -22.83 -5.38
C SER A 116 6.31 -21.72 -5.88
N ASP A 117 7.52 -22.07 -6.32
CA ASP A 117 8.46 -21.08 -6.88
C ASP A 117 7.84 -20.32 -8.07
N LYS A 118 7.12 -21.01 -8.96
CA LYS A 118 6.42 -20.37 -10.09
C LYS A 118 5.38 -19.34 -9.66
N VAL A 119 4.57 -19.66 -8.64
CA VAL A 119 3.55 -18.74 -8.13
C VAL A 119 4.23 -17.58 -7.39
N ARG A 120 5.29 -17.88 -6.64
CA ARG A 120 6.08 -16.87 -5.95
C ARG A 120 6.68 -15.87 -6.92
N ASP A 121 7.26 -16.32 -8.03
CA ASP A 121 7.93 -15.46 -9.01
C ASP A 121 6.97 -14.51 -9.73
N VAL A 122 5.68 -14.87 -9.82
CA VAL A 122 4.63 -13.96 -10.31
C VAL A 122 4.42 -12.79 -9.36
N PHE A 123 4.33 -13.06 -8.05
CA PHE A 123 4.09 -12.01 -7.04
C PHE A 123 5.38 -11.29 -6.60
N LEU A 124 6.53 -11.93 -6.76
CA LEU A 124 7.85 -11.47 -6.36
C LEU A 124 8.86 -11.61 -7.52
N PRO A 125 8.66 -10.96 -8.67
CA PRO A 125 9.59 -11.10 -9.79
C PRO A 125 10.95 -10.51 -9.41
N GLY A 126 11.99 -11.34 -9.50
CA GLY A 126 13.33 -11.04 -9.00
C GLY A 126 13.44 -11.01 -7.47
N GLY A 127 12.49 -11.61 -6.75
CA GLY A 127 12.44 -11.61 -5.28
C GLY A 127 11.83 -10.34 -4.66
N ASN A 128 11.28 -9.44 -5.49
CA ASN A 128 10.86 -8.10 -5.05
C ASN A 128 9.33 -7.97 -5.00
N LEU A 129 8.81 -7.44 -3.88
CA LEU A 129 7.39 -7.09 -3.77
C LEU A 129 7.20 -5.64 -4.24
N ARG A 130 6.27 -5.39 -5.16
CA ARG A 130 5.99 -4.03 -5.65
C ARG A 130 4.57 -3.62 -5.27
N LEU A 131 4.49 -2.61 -4.41
CA LEU A 131 3.23 -1.98 -4.03
C LEU A 131 3.10 -0.64 -4.74
N ARG A 132 1.93 -0.37 -5.28
CA ARG A 132 1.55 0.94 -5.82
C ARG A 132 0.36 1.46 -5.03
N VAL A 133 0.43 2.73 -4.64
CA VAL A 133 -0.66 3.45 -3.97
C VAL A 133 -1.10 4.58 -4.87
N ARG A 134 -2.42 4.71 -5.08
CA ARG A 134 -3.05 5.84 -5.74
C ARG A 134 -3.87 6.63 -4.74
N LEU A 135 -3.74 7.95 -4.78
CA LEU A 135 -4.42 8.93 -3.93
C LEU A 135 -5.11 10.02 -4.76
#